data_AF-A0A653EAS3-F1
#
_entry.id   AF-A0A653EAS3-F1
#
_cell.length_a   1.000
_cell.length_b   1.000
_cell.length_c   1.000
_cell.angle_alpha   90.00
_cell.angle_beta   90.00
_cell.angle_gamma   90.00
#
_symmetry.space_group_name_H-M   'P 1'
#
loop_
_entity.id
_entity.type
_entity.pdbx_description
1 polymer ?
#
loop_
_entity_poly.entity_id
_entity_poly.type
_entity_poly.pdbx_seq_one_letter_code
_entity_poly.pdbx_strand_id
1 'polypeptide(L)' 'MSTDVLEAVGDQPAERVALPQMEWVTPEERLLLRFYRQLGQAEQGFMQRAIEALVLQQRQG' A
#
# COMPACT_ATOMS: atom_id res chain seq x y z
N MET A 1 -6.74 7.36 -27.06
CA MET A 1 -6.93 6.04 -26.42
C MET A 1 -6.68 6.20 -24.94
N SER A 2 -7.67 6.71 -24.20
CA SER A 2 -7.61 6.82 -22.74
C SER A 2 -8.11 5.50 -22.18
N THR A 3 -7.30 4.78 -21.42
CA THR A 3 -7.69 3.51 -20.80
C THR A 3 -8.20 3.80 -19.40
N ASP A 4 -9.48 4.13 -19.31
CA ASP A 4 -10.25 4.05 -18.07
C ASP A 4 -10.37 2.56 -17.69
N VAL A 5 -9.39 2.04 -16.96
CA VAL A 5 -9.44 0.67 -16.42
C VAL A 5 -10.19 0.70 -15.10
N LEU A 6 -11.52 0.72 -15.19
CA LEU A 6 -12.42 0.27 -14.14
C LEU A 6 -12.73 -1.20 -14.38
N GLU A 7 -11.96 -2.10 -13.79
CA GLU A 7 -12.37 -3.50 -13.71
C GLU A 7 -12.18 -3.99 -12.27
N ALA A 8 -13.22 -3.76 -11.48
CA ALA A 8 -13.41 -4.41 -10.19
C ALA A 8 -14.28 -5.66 -10.43
N VAL A 9 -13.64 -6.83 -10.53
CA VAL A 9 -14.34 -8.12 -10.48
C VAL A 9 -14.14 -8.71 -9.10
N GLY A 10 -15.24 -8.81 -8.36
CA GLY A 10 -15.35 -9.45 -7.06
C GLY A 10 -16.54 -8.86 -6.34
N ASP A 11 -17.59 -9.66 -6.14
CA ASP A 11 -18.82 -9.33 -5.42
C ASP A 11 -18.54 -8.41 -4.22
N GLN A 12 -18.80 -7.11 -4.38
CA GLN A 12 -18.88 -6.21 -3.24
C GLN A 12 -20.19 -6.51 -2.53
N PRO A 13 -20.18 -6.97 -1.26
CA PRO A 13 -21.39 -7.03 -0.48
C PRO A 13 -21.97 -5.61 -0.42
N ALA A 14 -23.28 -5.49 -0.69
CA ALA A 14 -24.04 -4.24 -0.76
C ALA A 14 -24.20 -3.53 0.60
N GLU A 15 -23.28 -3.74 1.52
CA GLU A 15 -23.19 -3.05 2.79
C GLU A 15 -22.28 -1.86 2.59
N ARG A 16 -22.80 -0.64 2.79
CA ARG A 16 -22.01 0.60 2.82
C ARG A 16 -21.10 0.58 4.04
N VAL A 17 -20.09 -0.28 4.02
CA VAL A 17 -18.93 -0.13 4.88
C VAL A 17 -18.32 1.19 4.46
N ALA A 18 -18.21 2.13 5.39
CA ALA A 18 -17.47 3.37 5.14
C ALA A 18 -16.08 2.95 4.64
N LEU A 19 -15.83 3.09 3.33
CA LEU A 19 -14.50 2.90 2.79
C LEU A 19 -13.62 3.87 3.60
N PRO A 20 -12.62 3.38 4.33
CA PRO A 20 -11.68 4.27 5.01
C PRO A 20 -11.21 5.26 3.97
N GLN A 21 -11.15 6.55 4.32
CA GLN A 21 -10.70 7.61 3.43
C GLN A 21 -9.37 7.15 2.84
N MET A 22 -9.44 6.62 1.62
CA MET A 22 -8.36 5.89 1.03
C MET A 22 -7.44 7.00 0.56
N GLU A 23 -6.42 7.31 1.35
CA GLU A 23 -5.37 8.23 0.91
C GLU A 23 -4.93 7.76 -0.48
N TRP A 24 -4.98 8.68 -1.44
CA TRP A 24 -4.73 8.37 -2.84
C TRP A 24 -3.28 7.95 -2.99
N VAL A 25 -3.06 6.64 -3.03
CA VAL A 25 -1.74 6.05 -3.28
C VAL A 25 -1.36 6.32 -4.73
N THR A 26 -0.23 7.00 -4.93
CA THR A 26 0.37 7.25 -6.24
C THR A 26 0.68 5.94 -6.97
N PRO A 27 0.84 5.94 -8.31
CA PRO A 27 1.24 4.74 -9.05
C PRO A 27 2.53 4.10 -8.51
N GLU A 28 3.50 4.92 -8.12
CA GLU A 28 4.79 4.51 -7.57
C GLU A 28 4.64 3.85 -6.20
N GLU A 29 3.90 4.48 -5.28
CA GLU A 29 3.61 3.90 -3.96
C GLU A 29 2.81 2.60 -4.09
N ARG A 30 1.92 2.50 -5.08
CA ARG A 30 1.17 1.28 -5.36
C ARG A 30 2.08 0.14 -5.80
N LEU A 31 3.12 0.43 -6.59
CA LEU A 31 4.12 -0.56 -6.96
C LEU A 31 4.92 -1.02 -5.74
N LEU A 32 5.32 -0.10 -4.86
CA LEU A 32 6.01 -0.44 -3.61
C LEU A 32 5.16 -1.34 -2.70
N LEU A 33 3.87 -1.04 -2.56
CA LEU A 33 2.95 -1.87 -1.78
C LEU A 33 2.75 -3.26 -2.40
N ARG A 34 2.67 -3.35 -3.74
CA ARG A 34 2.60 -4.64 -4.44
C ARG A 34 3.86 -5.46 -4.21
N PHE A 35 5.03 -4.84 -4.32
CA PHE A 35 6.30 -5.49 -4.06
C PHE A 35 6.38 -5.99 -2.61
N TYR A 36 6.03 -5.13 -1.63
CA TYR A 36 6.02 -5.51 -0.22
C TYR A 36 5.11 -6.72 0.06
N ARG A 37 3.93 -6.80 -0.58
CA ARG A 37 3.01 -7.95 -0.45
C ARG A 37 3.53 -9.25 -1.05
N GLN A 38 4.47 -9.18 -2.00
CA GLN A 38 5.10 -10.36 -2.61
C GLN A 38 6.25 -10.91 -1.77
N LEU A 39 6.73 -10.15 -0.78
CA LEU A 39 7.77 -10.58 0.13
C LEU A 39 7.26 -11.62 1.13
N GLY A 40 8.16 -12.51 1.57
CA GLY A 40 7.92 -13.39 2.70
C GLY A 40 7.88 -12.61 4.02
N GLN A 41 7.42 -13.26 5.10
CA GLN A 41 7.27 -12.61 6.40
C GLN A 41 8.61 -12.09 6.96
N ALA A 42 9.71 -12.79 6.73
CA ALA A 42 11.02 -12.39 7.21
C ALA A 42 11.49 -11.09 6.53
N GLU A 43 11.31 -11.01 5.21
CA GLU A 43 11.67 -9.84 4.41
C GLU A 43 10.77 -8.64 4.72
N GLN A 44 9.46 -8.87 4.91
CA GLN A 44 8.53 -7.84 5.37
C GLN A 44 8.97 -7.26 6.73
N GLY A 45 9.26 -8.12 7.70
CA GLY A 45 9.72 -7.69 9.02
C GLY A 45 11.09 -7.00 9.00
N PHE A 46 11.96 -7.35 8.06
CA PHE A 46 13.20 -6.60 7.82
C PHE A 46 12.90 -5.19 7.28
N MET A 47 12.09 -5.08 6.23
CA MET A 47 11.72 -3.81 5.61
C MET A 47 11.03 -2.86 6.60
N GLN A 48 10.12 -3.39 7.43
CA GLN A 48 9.46 -2.60 8.47
C GLN A 48 10.47 -1.95 9.42
N ARG A 49 11.41 -2.74 9.97
CA ARG A 49 12.43 -2.22 10.91
C ARG A 49 13.37 -1.22 10.25
N ALA A 50 13.71 -1.43 8.97
CA ALA A 50 14.55 -0.50 8.23
C ALA A 50 13.84 0.86 8.03
N ILE A 51 12.56 0.85 7.67
CA ILE A 51 11.73 2.05 7.52
C ILE A 51 11.60 2.77 8.87
N GLU A 52 11.31 2.04 9.95
CA GLU A 52 11.22 2.60 11.30
C GLU A 52 12.53 3.29 11.73
N ALA A 53 13.68 2.66 11.48
CA ALA A 53 14.98 3.24 11.78
C ALA A 53 15.25 4.52 10.97
N LEU A 54 14.92 4.52 9.68
CA LEU A 54 15.03 5.71 8.82
C LEU A 54 14.17 6.86 9.34
N VAL A 55 12.92 6.60 9.71
CA VAL A 55 12.02 7.61 10.27
C VAL A 55 12.55 8.16 11.59
N LEU A 56 13.09 7.31 12.46
CA LEU A 56 13.70 7.75 13.71
C LEU A 56 14.92 8.64 13.48
N GLN A 57 15.78 8.30 12.52
CA GLN A 57 16.93 9.13 12.15
C GLN A 57 16.49 10.51 11.64
N GLN A 58 15.47 10.56 10.78
CA GLN A 58 14.95 11.82 10.23
C GLN A 58 14.32 12.74 11.29
N ARG A 59 13.90 12.20 12.43
CA ARG A 59 13.33 12.99 13.54
C ARG A 59 14.39 13.55 14.50
N GLN A 60 15.63 13.08 14.41
CA GLN A 60 16.73 13.45 15.31
C GLN A 60 17.76 14.39 14.67
N GLY A 61 17.64 14.67 13.37
CA GLY A 61 18.44 15.66 12.65
C GLY A 61 17.66 16.95 12.42
#